data_AF-W9WTB3-F1
#
_entry.id   AF-W9WTB3-F1
#
_cell.length_a   1.000
_cell.length_b   1.000
_cell.length_c   1.000
_cell.angle_alpha   90.00
_cell.angle_beta   90.00
_cell.angle_gamma   90.00
#
_symmetry.space_group_name_H-M   'P 1'
#
loop_
_entity.id
_entity.type
_entity.pdbx_description
1 polymer ?
#
loop_
_entity_poly.entity_id
_entity_poly.type
_entity_poly.pdbx_seq_one_letter_code
_entity_poly.pdbx_strand_id
1 'polypeptide(L)'
;MPEAAHPAVQLQRIQFTGGLLYDENGTLYRNVNAEAPTYVGTPSQDIDAEWEALIHDRYTPLTSSEAFSIGLESFSLPSKQSYWAGVDVFHSLHCINYVRMVLDLDYYGDRLDPLPIRRLHVGQITA
;
A
#
# COMPACT_ATOMS: atom_id res chain seq x y z
N MET A 1 -11.95 -3.71 20.59
CA MET A 1 -12.06 -4.63 19.44
C MET A 1 -13.03 -5.73 19.83
N PRO A 2 -13.91 -6.21 18.92
CA PRO A 2 -14.83 -7.28 19.27
C PRO A 2 -14.07 -8.57 19.57
N GLU A 3 -14.54 -9.30 20.58
CA GLU A 3 -13.90 -10.47 21.20
C GLU A 3 -13.63 -11.62 20.20
N ALA A 4 -14.35 -11.65 19.08
CA ALA A 4 -14.28 -12.68 18.05
C ALA A 4 -12.95 -12.75 17.26
N ALA A 5 -12.15 -11.67 17.22
CA ALA A 5 -10.91 -11.64 16.43
C ALA A 5 -9.65 -12.10 17.20
N HIS A 6 -9.73 -12.20 18.53
CA HIS A 6 -8.57 -12.49 19.38
C HIS A 6 -7.85 -13.81 19.07
N PRO A 7 -8.54 -14.93 18.72
CA PRO A 7 -7.86 -16.17 18.36
C PRO A 7 -7.06 -16.08 17.05
N ALA A 8 -7.38 -15.11 16.19
CA ALA A 8 -6.74 -14.93 14.88
C ALA A 8 -5.55 -13.96 14.92
N VAL A 9 -5.30 -13.30 16.05
CA VAL A 9 -4.19 -12.35 16.19
C VAL A 9 -3.06 -13.00 16.98
N GLN A 10 -1.88 -13.09 16.35
CA GLN A 10 -0.67 -13.59 16.98
C GLN A 10 0.40 -12.50 17.05
N LEU A 11 1.13 -12.46 18.16
CA LEU A 11 2.33 -11.63 18.25
C LEU A 11 3.46 -12.27 17.42
N GLN A 12 3.94 -11.56 16.42
CA GLN A 12 5.12 -11.95 15.66
C GLN A 12 6.30 -11.04 16.02
N ARG A 13 7.44 -11.63 16.36
CA ARG A 13 8.70 -10.89 16.52
C ARG A 13 9.44 -10.90 15.19
N ILE A 14 9.62 -9.72 14.61
CA ILE A 14 10.34 -9.52 13.35
C ILE A 14 11.53 -8.59 13.57
N GLN A 15 12.66 -8.90 12.90
CA GLN A 15 13.81 -8.01 12.87
C GLN A 15 13.69 -7.13 11.62
N PHE A 16 13.50 -5.84 11.81
CA PHE A 16 13.51 -4.89 10.70
C PHE A 16 14.93 -4.71 10.17
N THR A 17 15.03 -4.63 8.84
CA THR A 17 16.25 -4.30 8.09
C THR A 17 15.99 -3.07 7.22
N GLY A 18 16.96 -2.68 6.39
CA GLY A 18 16.84 -1.53 5.49
C GLY A 18 17.71 -0.34 5.87
N GLY A 19 18.56 -0.48 6.89
CA GLY A 19 19.59 0.52 7.20
C GLY A 19 20.59 0.67 6.06
N LEU A 20 21.10 1.88 5.88
CA LEU A 20 22.16 2.18 4.91
C LEU A 20 23.52 1.94 5.57
N LEU A 21 24.35 1.11 4.95
CA LEU A 21 25.68 0.72 5.41
C LEU A 21 26.71 0.98 4.31
N TYR A 22 27.99 0.99 4.69
CA TYR A 22 29.11 1.08 3.75
C TYR A 22 29.90 -0.23 3.79
N ASP A 23 30.30 -0.73 2.61
CA ASP A 23 31.21 -1.87 2.53
C ASP A 23 32.67 -1.45 2.76
N GLU A 24 33.60 -2.40 2.75
CA GLU A 24 35.03 -2.14 2.95
C GLU A 24 35.64 -1.20 1.88
N ASN A 25 35.00 -1.08 0.72
CA ASN A 25 35.41 -0.21 -0.38
C ASN A 25 34.74 1.18 -0.33
N GLY A 26 33.88 1.44 0.67
CA GLY A 26 33.14 2.69 0.80
C GLY A 26 31.89 2.77 -0.09
N THR A 27 31.40 1.65 -0.62
CA THR A 27 30.15 1.60 -1.40
C THR A 27 28.95 1.62 -0.45
N LEU A 28 28.04 2.57 -0.64
CA LEU A 28 26.79 2.62 0.09
C LEU A 28 25.84 1.50 -0.39
N TYR A 29 25.37 0.68 0.53
CA TYR A 29 24.39 -0.37 0.25
C TYR A 29 23.30 -0.40 1.31
N ARG A 30 22.15 -0.98 0.95
CA ARG A 30 21.05 -1.22 1.89
C ARG A 30 21.24 -2.59 2.53
N ASN A 31 21.25 -2.65 3.86
CA ASN A 31 21.20 -3.92 4.57
C ASN A 31 19.83 -4.56 4.36
N VAL A 32 19.77 -5.65 3.62
CA VAL A 32 18.53 -6.37 3.30
C VAL A 32 18.60 -7.78 3.84
N ASN A 33 17.49 -8.26 4.38
CA ASN A 33 17.30 -9.68 4.64
C ASN A 33 16.75 -10.33 3.36
N ALA A 34 17.48 -11.28 2.78
CA ALA A 34 17.08 -11.99 1.56
C ALA A 34 15.82 -12.85 1.75
N GLU A 35 15.48 -13.20 2.99
CA GLU A 35 14.28 -13.98 3.33
C GLU A 35 13.05 -13.08 3.58
N ALA A 36 13.22 -11.76 3.57
CA ALA A 36 12.14 -10.81 3.82
C ALA A 36 11.60 -10.22 2.51
N PRO A 37 10.31 -9.84 2.47
CA PRO A 37 9.71 -9.12 1.35
C PRO A 37 10.52 -7.89 0.93
N THR A 38 10.68 -7.71 -0.38
CA THR A 38 11.39 -6.57 -0.97
C THR A 38 10.40 -5.64 -1.68
N TYR A 39 10.38 -4.37 -1.27
CA TYR A 39 9.43 -3.36 -1.76
C TYR A 39 10.08 -2.26 -2.62
N VAL A 40 11.40 -2.33 -2.83
CA VAL A 40 12.21 -1.32 -3.51
C VAL A 40 13.29 -1.98 -4.36
N GLY A 41 13.78 -1.28 -5.38
CA GLY A 41 14.81 -1.77 -6.29
C GLY A 41 14.38 -1.63 -7.74
N THR A 42 15.12 -2.28 -8.64
CA THR A 42 14.77 -2.35 -10.06
C THR A 42 13.38 -2.99 -10.23
N PRO A 43 12.48 -2.42 -11.04
CA PRO A 43 11.16 -2.98 -11.28
C PRO A 43 11.20 -4.47 -11.65
N SER A 44 10.35 -5.25 -10.99
CA SER A 44 10.24 -6.69 -11.20
C SER A 44 8.87 -7.21 -10.75
N GLN A 45 8.47 -8.36 -11.27
CA GLN A 45 7.22 -9.03 -10.88
C GLN A 45 7.25 -9.46 -9.41
N ASP A 46 8.41 -9.84 -8.88
CA ASP A 46 8.56 -10.25 -7.48
C ASP A 46 8.26 -9.08 -6.54
N ILE A 47 8.82 -7.89 -6.80
CA ILE A 47 8.51 -6.69 -6.01
C ILE A 47 7.03 -6.34 -6.10
N ASP A 48 6.42 -6.47 -7.28
CA ASP A 48 4.99 -6.20 -7.46
C ASP A 48 4.11 -7.18 -6.68
N ALA A 49 4.49 -8.45 -6.63
CA ALA A 49 3.77 -9.48 -5.88
C ALA A 49 3.85 -9.22 -4.36
N GLU A 50 5.00 -8.79 -3.85
CA GLU A 50 5.15 -8.41 -2.44
C GLU A 50 4.29 -7.18 -2.09
N TRP A 51 4.28 -6.17 -2.97
CA TRP A 51 3.38 -5.02 -2.79
C TRP A 51 1.93 -5.44 -2.79
N GLU A 52 1.49 -6.27 -3.74
CA GLU A 52 0.12 -6.77 -3.81
C GLU A 52 -0.26 -7.55 -2.55
N ALA A 53 0.60 -8.47 -2.09
CA ALA A 53 0.38 -9.21 -0.86
C ALA A 53 0.17 -8.27 0.35
N LEU A 54 0.90 -7.15 0.40
CA LEU A 54 0.80 -6.17 1.50
C LEU A 54 -0.48 -5.31 1.45
N ILE A 55 -0.97 -4.92 0.28
CA ILE A 55 -2.03 -3.88 0.15
C ILE A 55 -3.30 -4.31 -0.60
N HIS A 56 -3.42 -5.56 -1.08
CA HIS A 56 -4.58 -6.00 -1.86
C HIS A 56 -5.91 -5.80 -1.10
N ASP A 57 -6.01 -6.33 0.13
CA ASP A 57 -7.22 -6.32 0.96
C ASP A 57 -7.37 -5.04 1.81
N ARG A 58 -6.92 -3.90 1.29
CA ARG A 58 -6.90 -2.63 2.03
C ARG A 58 -8.27 -2.01 2.30
N TYR A 59 -9.32 -2.42 1.58
CA TYR A 59 -10.66 -1.87 1.72
C TYR A 59 -11.68 -2.98 1.98
N THR A 60 -12.40 -2.85 3.10
CA THR A 60 -13.50 -3.72 3.47
C THR A 60 -14.82 -3.06 3.05
N PRO A 61 -15.69 -3.76 2.30
CA PRO A 61 -17.01 -3.26 1.98
C PRO A 61 -17.88 -3.24 3.25
N LEU A 62 -18.66 -2.18 3.41
CA LEU A 62 -19.61 -1.98 4.50
C LEU A 62 -21.01 -1.78 3.96
N THR A 63 -21.99 -2.29 4.71
CA THR A 63 -23.40 -1.94 4.54
C THR A 63 -23.66 -0.50 4.99
N SER A 64 -24.77 0.08 4.55
CA SER A 64 -25.18 1.43 4.96
C SER A 64 -25.34 1.58 6.47
N SER A 65 -25.83 0.55 7.17
CA SER A 65 -25.96 0.56 8.64
C SER A 65 -24.61 0.53 9.35
N GLU A 66 -23.64 -0.22 8.82
CA GLU A 66 -22.28 -0.27 9.38
C GLU A 66 -21.54 1.05 9.14
N ALA A 67 -21.64 1.62 7.94
CA ALA A 67 -21.02 2.91 7.65
C ALA A 67 -21.60 4.02 8.54
N PHE A 68 -22.93 4.05 8.72
CA PHE A 68 -23.59 5.04 9.58
C PHE A 68 -23.20 4.90 11.05
N SER A 69 -23.08 3.67 11.57
CA SER A 69 -22.74 3.44 12.98
C SER A 69 -21.29 3.81 13.32
N ILE A 70 -20.38 3.73 12.34
CA ILE A 70 -18.97 4.09 12.50
C ILE A 70 -18.76 5.61 12.44
N GLY A 71 -19.71 6.38 11.89
CA GLY A 71 -19.69 7.85 11.91
C GLY A 71 -18.54 8.50 11.15
N LEU A 72 -17.86 7.74 10.27
CA LEU A 72 -16.77 8.23 9.43
C LEU A 72 -17.30 8.73 8.08
N GLU A 73 -16.67 9.78 7.55
CA GLU A 73 -16.82 10.15 6.15
C GLU A 73 -16.36 8.97 5.28
N SER A 74 -17.30 8.41 4.52
CA SER A 74 -17.05 7.28 3.63
C SER A 74 -17.29 7.74 2.20
N PHE A 75 -16.43 7.34 1.26
CA PHE A 75 -16.66 7.65 -0.14
C PHE A 75 -17.71 6.67 -0.70
N SER A 76 -18.85 7.20 -1.13
CA SER A 76 -19.87 6.41 -1.80
C SER A 76 -19.54 6.32 -3.29
N LEU A 77 -19.49 5.12 -3.87
CA LEU A 77 -19.59 4.99 -5.31
C LEU A 77 -21.06 5.25 -5.71
N PRO A 78 -21.37 6.27 -6.55
CA PRO A 78 -22.74 6.69 -6.84
C PRO A 78 -23.65 5.58 -7.38
N SER A 79 -23.05 4.53 -7.97
CA SER A 79 -23.78 3.45 -8.63
C SER A 79 -24.04 2.21 -7.77
N LYS A 80 -23.45 2.07 -6.57
CA LYS A 80 -23.45 0.77 -5.86
C LYS A 80 -23.92 0.76 -4.41
N GLN A 81 -24.29 1.90 -3.80
CA GLN A 81 -24.65 1.98 -2.36
C GLN A 81 -23.65 1.21 -1.46
N SER A 82 -22.38 1.15 -1.86
CA SER A 82 -21.34 0.42 -1.15
C SER A 82 -20.44 1.45 -0.50
N TYR A 83 -20.32 1.37 0.83
CA TYR A 83 -19.37 2.13 1.59
C TYR A 83 -18.11 1.28 1.76
N TRP A 84 -16.94 1.92 1.79
CA TRP A 84 -15.68 1.22 1.97
C TRP A 84 -14.96 1.83 3.16
N ALA A 85 -14.47 0.98 4.06
CA ALA A 85 -13.57 1.38 5.13
C ALA A 85 -12.21 0.72 4.92
N GLY A 86 -11.15 1.41 5.30
CA GLY A 86 -9.79 0.89 5.25
C GLY A 86 -8.95 1.49 6.36
N VAL A 87 -7.90 0.80 6.76
CA VAL A 87 -6.91 1.38 7.66
C VAL A 87 -6.07 2.37 6.85
N ASP A 88 -6.00 3.61 7.31
CA ASP A 88 -5.35 4.71 6.57
C ASP A 88 -3.91 4.43 6.14
N VAL A 89 -3.16 3.66 6.94
CA VAL A 89 -1.78 3.24 6.60
C VAL A 89 -1.72 2.47 5.27
N PHE A 90 -2.72 1.65 4.94
CA PHE A 90 -2.74 0.94 3.66
C PHE A 90 -3.02 1.87 2.48
N HIS A 91 -3.82 2.92 2.67
CA HIS A 91 -4.02 3.94 1.64
C HIS A 91 -2.72 4.71 1.39
N SER A 92 -2.00 5.07 2.46
CA SER A 92 -0.68 5.71 2.36
C SER A 92 0.32 4.81 1.61
N LEU A 93 0.37 3.52 1.93
CA LEU A 93 1.24 2.55 1.28
C LEU A 93 0.89 2.33 -0.21
N HIS A 94 -0.40 2.26 -0.54
CA HIS A 94 -0.88 2.23 -1.93
C HIS A 94 -0.35 3.43 -2.72
N CYS A 95 -0.48 4.64 -2.18
CA CYS A 95 0.02 5.85 -2.84
C CYS A 95 1.55 5.84 -2.98
N ILE A 96 2.30 5.36 -1.98
CA ILE A 96 3.76 5.23 -2.07
C ILE A 96 4.16 4.22 -3.16
N ASN A 97 3.50 3.07 -3.26
CA ASN A 97 3.75 2.10 -4.33
C ASN A 97 3.44 2.72 -5.70
N TYR A 98 2.36 3.49 -5.81
CA TYR A 98 2.01 4.16 -7.04
C TYR A 98 3.08 5.18 -7.46
N VAL A 99 3.59 5.97 -6.51
CA VAL A 99 4.72 6.89 -6.77
C VAL A 99 5.94 6.13 -7.25
N ARG A 100 6.30 5.00 -6.61
CA ARG A 100 7.38 4.11 -7.05
C ARG A 100 7.18 3.68 -8.52
N MET A 101 5.99 3.20 -8.89
CA MET A 101 5.70 2.78 -10.26
C MET A 101 5.82 3.93 -11.28
N VAL A 102 5.45 5.15 -10.89
CA VAL A 102 5.57 6.34 -11.74
C VAL A 102 7.03 6.72 -12.01
N LEU A 103 7.99 6.34 -11.16
CA LEU A 103 9.41 6.61 -11.40
C LEU A 103 9.98 5.77 -12.55
N ASP A 104 9.38 4.60 -12.83
CA ASP A 104 9.83 3.65 -13.84
C ASP A 104 8.79 3.49 -14.96
N LEU A 105 8.47 4.60 -15.64
CA LEU A 105 7.44 4.66 -16.69
C LEU A 105 7.67 3.68 -17.85
N ASP A 106 8.94 3.39 -18.18
CA ASP A 106 9.28 2.44 -19.24
C ASP A 106 8.83 1.01 -18.91
N TYR A 107 8.72 0.69 -17.62
CA TYR A 107 8.27 -0.62 -17.13
C TYR A 107 6.77 -0.65 -16.82
N TYR A 108 6.23 0.41 -16.20
CA TYR A 108 4.85 0.43 -15.69
C TYR A 108 3.85 1.20 -16.55
N GLY A 109 4.27 1.88 -17.60
CA GLY A 109 3.46 2.90 -18.29
C GLY A 109 2.08 2.42 -18.77
N ASP A 110 1.95 1.15 -19.14
CA ASP A 110 0.71 0.51 -19.58
C ASP A 110 -0.19 0.03 -18.42
N ARG A 111 0.36 -0.08 -17.22
CA ARG A 111 -0.33 -0.50 -15.98
C ARG A 111 -0.78 0.67 -15.11
N LEU A 112 -0.39 1.90 -15.44
CA LEU A 112 -0.79 3.10 -14.70
C LEU A 112 -2.20 3.56 -15.11
N ASP A 113 -2.90 4.17 -14.17
CA ASP A 113 -4.21 4.77 -14.46
C ASP A 113 -4.09 5.94 -15.45
N PRO A 114 -5.20 6.31 -16.13
CA PRO A 114 -5.26 7.52 -16.92
C PRO A 114 -4.82 8.76 -16.12
N LEU A 115 -4.22 9.72 -16.82
CA LEU A 115 -3.59 10.91 -16.21
C LEU A 115 -4.43 11.62 -15.13
N PRO A 116 -5.77 11.80 -15.26
CA PRO A 116 -6.56 12.42 -14.20
C PRO A 116 -6.51 11.66 -12.86
N ILE A 117 -6.61 10.33 -12.91
CA ILE A 117 -6.55 9.47 -11.72
C ILE A 117 -5.10 9.36 -11.23
N ARG A 118 -4.15 9.27 -12.15
CA ARG A 118 -2.72 9.27 -11.84
C ARG A 118 -2.32 10.49 -11.00
N ARG A 119 -2.87 11.67 -11.31
CA ARG A 119 -2.58 12.93 -10.59
C ARG A 119 -3.03 12.92 -9.14
N LEU A 120 -4.05 12.15 -8.75
CA LEU A 120 -4.46 11.98 -7.35
C LEU A 120 -3.31 11.46 -6.48
N HIS A 121 -2.40 10.67 -7.05
CA HIS A 121 -1.34 9.99 -6.31
C HIS A 121 -0.03 10.79 -6.26
N VAL A 122 0.14 11.80 -7.14
CA VAL A 122 1.43 12.48 -7.35
C VAL A 122 1.33 14.01 -7.42
N GLY A 123 0.16 14.60 -7.18
CA GLY A 123 -0.04 16.05 -7.22
C GLY A 123 -1.22 16.51 -6.38
N GLN A 124 -1.28 17.81 -6.07
CA GLN A 124 -2.46 18.40 -5.45
C GLN A 124 -3.56 18.59 -6.50
N ILE A 125 -4.77 18.13 -6.16
CA ILE A 125 -5.97 18.53 -6.88
C ILE A 125 -6.47 19.82 -6.25
N THR A 126 -6.28 20.93 -6.95
CA THR A 126 -7.02 22.15 -6.65
C THR A 126 -8.44 21.98 -7.20
N ALA A 127 -9.43 22.08 -6.31
CA ALA A 127 -10.83 22.24 -6.68
C ALA A 127 -11.07 23.60 -7.36
#